data_AF-A0A5N9GBR8-F1
#
_entry.id   AF-A0A5N9GBR8-F1
#
_cell.length_a   1.000
_cell.length_b   1.000
_cell.length_c   1.000
_cell.angle_alpha   90.00
_cell.angle_beta   90.00
_cell.angle_gamma   90.00
#
_symmetry.space_group_name_H-M   'P 1'
#
loop_
_entity.id
_entity.type
_entity.pdbx_description
1 polymer ?
#
loop_
_entity_poly.entity_id
_entity_poly.type
_entity_poly.pdbx_seq_one_letter_code
_entity_poly.pdbx_strand_id
1 'polypeptide(L)'
;MSNEELRQSLSELRAELERLKAEEAAVQKKLDALIGGIETRLETPDDIAHHHSLVQDLRQSTLQLEVSHPRATAILNQIMAALGNMGT
;
A
#
# COMPACT_ATOMS: atom_id res chain seq x y z
N MET A 1 10.31 -8.38 7.17
CA MET A 1 10.71 -7.16 6.44
C MET A 1 11.16 -6.12 7.44
N SER A 2 12.18 -5.35 7.08
CA SER A 2 12.68 -4.18 7.77
C SER A 2 11.98 -2.92 7.26
N ASN A 3 12.07 -1.81 8.00
CA ASN A 3 11.54 -0.51 7.56
C ASN A 3 12.10 -0.07 6.19
N GLU A 4 13.34 -0.44 5.88
CA GLU A 4 13.98 -0.15 4.60
C GLU A 4 13.31 -0.90 3.44
N GLU A 5 12.99 -2.17 3.63
CA GLU A 5 12.28 -2.97 2.62
C GLU A 5 10.85 -2.43 2.38
N LEU A 6 10.18 -1.95 3.43
CA LEU A 6 8.86 -1.33 3.30
C LEU A 6 8.94 0.00 2.51
N ARG A 7 9.97 0.81 2.75
CA ARG A 7 10.23 2.03 1.96
C ARG A 7 10.53 1.71 0.51
N GLN A 8 11.24 0.61 0.24
CA GLN A 8 11.47 0.15 -1.12
C GLN A 8 10.15 -0.25 -1.81
N SER A 9 9.30 -1.05 -1.16
CA SER A 9 7.99 -1.40 -1.70
C SER A 9 7.11 -0.17 -1.96
N LEU A 10 7.18 0.86 -1.11
CA LEU A 10 6.51 2.14 -1.36
C LEU A 10 7.04 2.85 -2.61
N SER A 11 8.36 2.88 -2.80
CA SER A 11 8.97 3.45 -4.00
C SER A 11 8.55 2.69 -5.25
N GLU A 12 8.45 1.36 -5.18
CA GLU A 12 7.99 0.53 -6.29
C GLU A 12 6.51 0.78 -6.61
N LEU A 13 5.67 0.97 -5.58
CA LEU A 13 4.25 1.30 -5.74
C LEU A 13 4.06 2.68 -6.38
N ARG A 14 4.89 3.68 -5.99
CA ARG A 14 4.92 5.00 -6.61
C ARG A 14 5.34 4.95 -8.08
N ALA A 15 6.37 4.16 -8.40
CA ALA A 15 6.77 3.96 -9.80
C ALA A 15 5.68 3.23 -10.62
N GLU A 16 4.91 2.34 -10.01
CA GLU A 16 3.77 1.69 -10.66
C GLU A 16 2.62 2.65 -10.90
N LEU A 17 2.35 3.54 -9.94
CA LEU A 17 1.39 4.64 -10.08
C LEU A 17 1.67 5.52 -11.29
N GLU A 18 2.93 5.92 -11.48
CA GLU A 18 3.36 6.73 -12.63
C GLU A 18 3.18 6.01 -13.97
N ARG A 19 3.17 4.66 -13.97
CA ARG A 19 2.95 3.84 -15.17
C ARG A 19 1.47 3.65 -15.51
N LEU A 20 0.56 3.83 -14.55
CA LEU A 20 -0.88 3.76 -14.80
C LEU A 20 -1.29 4.90 -15.74
N LYS A 21 -2.21 4.61 -16.67
CA LYS A 21 -2.65 5.59 -17.66
C LYS A 21 -3.51 6.68 -17.01
N ALA A 22 -3.59 7.84 -17.66
CA ALA A 22 -4.48 8.93 -17.23
C ALA A 22 -5.97 8.51 -17.13
N GLU A 23 -6.36 7.49 -17.88
CA GLU A 23 -7.69 6.86 -17.87
C GLU A 23 -8.01 6.15 -16.53
N GLU A 24 -6.98 5.88 -15.72
CA GLU A 24 -7.04 5.11 -14.47
C GLU A 24 -6.88 6.01 -13.24
N ALA A 25 -7.27 7.29 -13.36
CA ALA A 25 -7.16 8.30 -12.30
C ALA A 25 -7.78 7.86 -10.96
N ALA A 26 -8.85 7.05 -11.01
CA ALA A 26 -9.47 6.49 -9.80
C ALA A 26 -8.56 5.48 -9.07
N VAL A 27 -7.87 4.62 -9.83
CA VAL A 27 -6.88 3.67 -9.30
C VAL A 27 -5.68 4.44 -8.76
N GLN A 28 -5.23 5.45 -9.50
CA GLN A 28 -4.12 6.29 -9.05
C GLN A 28 -4.41 6.97 -7.72
N LYS A 29 -5.56 7.64 -7.60
CA LYS A 29 -5.97 8.30 -6.36
C LYS A 29 -6.06 7.32 -5.17
N LYS A 30 -6.51 6.10 -5.43
CA LYS A 30 -6.64 5.08 -4.40
C LYS A 30 -5.28 4.57 -3.92
N LEU A 31 -4.36 4.27 -4.85
CA LEU A 31 -3.01 3.86 -4.49
C LEU A 31 -2.22 4.98 -3.80
N ASP A 32 -2.41 6.23 -4.21
CA ASP A 32 -1.78 7.40 -3.57
C ASP A 32 -2.25 7.57 -2.11
N ALA A 33 -3.56 7.40 -1.86
CA ALA A 33 -4.10 7.40 -0.49
C ALA A 33 -3.53 6.27 0.38
N LEU A 34 -3.35 5.06 -0.18
CA LEU A 34 -2.73 3.94 0.55
C LEU A 34 -1.28 4.23 0.89
N ILE A 35 -0.52 4.80 -0.04
CA ILE A 35 0.87 5.20 0.20
C ILE A 35 0.94 6.21 1.35
N GLY A 36 0.11 7.27 1.31
CA GLY A 36 0.03 8.24 2.39
C GLY A 36 -0.31 7.58 3.73
N GLY A 37 -1.26 6.64 3.74
CA GLY A 37 -1.60 5.88 4.95
C GLY A 37 -0.43 5.05 5.50
N ILE A 38 0.34 4.39 4.64
CA ILE A 38 1.54 3.62 5.04
C ILE A 38 2.63 4.56 5.57
N GLU A 39 2.83 5.72 4.94
CA GLU A 39 3.79 6.74 5.39
C GLU A 39 3.40 7.28 6.77
N THR A 40 2.13 7.61 6.99
CA THR A 40 1.65 7.97 8.33
C THR A 40 1.91 6.86 9.34
N ARG A 41 1.67 5.59 8.99
CA ARG A 41 1.96 4.47 9.90
C ARG A 41 3.45 4.36 10.25
N LEU A 42 4.34 4.65 9.31
CA LEU A 42 5.79 4.68 9.55
C LEU A 42 6.18 5.80 10.50
N GLU A 43 5.48 6.94 10.47
CA GLU A 43 5.72 8.09 11.36
C GLU A 43 5.08 7.92 12.74
N THR A 44 3.89 7.29 12.80
CA THR A 44 3.11 7.08 14.03
C THR A 44 2.82 5.58 14.23
N PRO A 45 3.84 4.77 14.54
CA PRO A 45 3.69 3.30 14.62
C PRO A 45 2.74 2.83 15.73
N ASP A 46 2.58 3.63 16.79
CA ASP A 46 1.71 3.37 17.96
C ASP A 46 0.23 3.67 17.71
N ASP A 47 -0.13 4.26 16.56
CA ASP A 47 -1.52 4.47 16.18
C ASP A 47 -2.14 3.16 15.67
N ILE A 48 -2.64 2.36 16.62
CA ILE A 48 -3.27 1.08 16.39
C ILE A 48 -4.57 1.24 15.57
N ALA A 49 -5.31 2.32 15.78
CA ALA A 49 -6.56 2.56 15.05
C ALA A 49 -6.28 2.80 13.56
N HIS A 50 -5.31 3.66 13.26
CA HIS A 50 -4.84 3.90 11.90
C HIS A 50 -4.25 2.65 11.25
N HIS A 51 -3.51 1.83 12.02
CA HIS A 51 -3.02 0.55 11.52
C HIS A 51 -4.16 -0.37 11.05
N HIS A 52 -5.20 -0.54 11.87
CA HIS A 52 -6.31 -1.43 11.54
C HIS A 52 -7.06 -0.96 10.29
N SER A 53 -7.38 0.33 10.18
CA SER A 53 -8.04 0.86 8.99
C SER A 53 -7.17 0.70 7.75
N LEU A 54 -5.87 0.99 7.85
CA LEU A 54 -4.93 0.84 6.74
C LEU A 54 -4.85 -0.61 6.24
N VAL A 55 -4.81 -1.60 7.15
CA VAL A 55 -4.79 -3.01 6.76
C VAL A 55 -6.09 -3.41 6.04
N GLN A 56 -7.23 -2.90 6.47
CA GLN A 56 -8.51 -3.14 5.79
C GLN A 56 -8.55 -2.50 4.40
N ASP A 57 -8.09 -1.26 4.28
CA ASP A 57 -8.04 -0.54 3.01
C ASP A 57 -7.09 -1.20 2.01
N LEU A 58 -5.91 -1.65 2.46
CA LEU A 58 -4.97 -2.41 1.65
C LEU A 58 -5.61 -3.70 1.15
N ARG A 59 -6.25 -4.49 2.02
CA ARG A 59 -6.92 -5.73 1.64
C ARG A 59 -8.01 -5.49 0.59
N GLN A 60 -8.85 -4.48 0.80
CA GLN A 60 -9.92 -4.14 -0.12
C GLN A 60 -9.37 -3.69 -1.48
N SER A 61 -8.25 -2.97 -1.47
CA SER A 61 -7.58 -2.48 -2.69
C SER A 61 -6.95 -3.62 -3.48
N THR A 62 -6.26 -4.54 -2.80
CA THR A 62 -5.70 -5.74 -3.42
C THR A 62 -6.77 -6.54 -4.16
N LEU A 63 -7.94 -6.77 -3.53
CA LEU A 63 -9.05 -7.51 -4.17
C LEU A 63 -9.59 -6.82 -5.43
N GLN A 64 -9.61 -5.49 -5.45
CA GLN A 64 -10.12 -4.73 -6.61
C GLN A 64 -9.12 -4.67 -7.76
N LEU A 65 -7.83 -4.75 -7.44
CA LEU A 65 -6.73 -4.60 -8.39
C LEU A 65 -6.20 -5.94 -8.92
N GLU A 66 -6.59 -7.07 -8.31
CA GLU A 66 -6.03 -8.39 -8.59
C GLU A 66 -6.07 -8.79 -10.08
N VAL A 67 -7.18 -8.46 -10.76
CA VAL A 67 -7.38 -8.81 -12.18
C VAL A 67 -6.75 -7.79 -13.12
N SER A 68 -6.89 -6.51 -12.83
CA SER A 68 -6.51 -5.41 -13.74
C SER A 68 -5.08 -4.93 -13.55
N HIS A 69 -4.55 -5.03 -12.33
CA HIS A 69 -3.24 -4.48 -11.93
C HIS A 69 -2.47 -5.51 -11.10
N PRO A 70 -2.04 -6.64 -11.70
CA PRO A 70 -1.36 -7.71 -10.99
C PRO A 70 -0.07 -7.26 -10.32
N ARG A 71 0.64 -6.29 -10.91
CA ARG A 71 1.89 -5.74 -10.34
C ARG A 71 1.63 -4.89 -9.09
N ALA A 72 0.67 -3.97 -9.15
CA ALA A 72 0.26 -3.19 -7.97
C ALA A 72 -0.21 -4.13 -6.85
N THR A 73 -1.01 -5.15 -7.19
CA THR A 73 -1.49 -6.18 -6.26
C THR A 73 -0.35 -6.92 -5.57
N ALA A 74 0.69 -7.33 -6.30
CA ALA A 74 1.85 -7.99 -5.73
C ALA A 74 2.59 -7.10 -4.71
N ILE A 75 2.78 -5.82 -5.02
CA ILE A 75 3.44 -4.85 -4.12
C ILE A 75 2.58 -4.61 -2.87
N LEU A 76 1.26 -4.44 -3.02
CA LEU A 76 0.34 -4.28 -1.89
C LEU A 76 0.34 -5.50 -0.95
N ASN A 77 0.45 -6.71 -1.50
CA ASN A 77 0.57 -7.94 -0.71
C ASN A 77 1.87 -7.99 0.11
N GLN A 78 2.99 -7.58 -0.47
CA GLN A 78 4.27 -7.48 0.26
C GLN A 78 4.18 -6.47 1.41
N ILE A 79 3.58 -5.31 1.14
CA ILE A 79 3.36 -4.26 2.14
C ILE A 79 2.45 -4.77 3.28
N MET A 80 1.34 -5.44 2.96
CA MET A 80 0.46 -6.03 3.99
C MET A 80 1.19 -7.05 4.86
N ALA A 81 2.01 -7.92 4.28
CA ALA A 81 2.82 -8.88 5.03
C ALA A 81 3.83 -8.17 5.95
N ALA A 82 4.46 -7.09 5.48
CA ALA A 82 5.35 -6.27 6.30
C ALA A 82 4.61 -5.66 7.49
N LEU A 83 3.47 -5.01 7.24
CA LEU A 83 2.66 -4.36 8.27
C LEU A 83 2.11 -5.36 9.29
N GLY A 84 1.75 -6.58 8.87
CA GLY A 84 1.32 -7.66 9.76
C GLY A 84 2.40 -8.10 10.74
N ASN A 85 3.67 -8.10 10.29
CA ASN A 85 4.82 -8.40 11.16
C ASN A 85 5.19 -7.26 12.12
N MET A 86 4.71 -6.04 11.88
CA MET A 86 5.02 -4.85 12.69
C MET A 86 3.95 -4.55 13.76
N GLY A 87 2.79 -5.20 13.68
CA GLY A 87 1.65 -5.01 14.60
C GLY A 87 1.51 -6.07 15.69
N THR A 88 2.52 -6.93 15.90
CA THR A 88 2.54 -7.98 16.93
C THR A 88 3.59 -7.73 17.99
#